data_AF-S9SHY4-F1
#
_entry.id   AF-S9SHY4-F1
#
_cell.length_a   1.000
_cell.length_b   1.000
_cell.length_c   1.000
_cell.angle_alpha   90.00
_cell.angle_beta   90.00
_cell.angle_gamma   90.00
#
_symmetry.space_group_name_H-M   'P 1'
#
loop_
_entity.id
_entity.type
_entity.pdbx_description
1 polymer ?
#
loop_
_entity_poly.entity_id
_entity_poly.type
_entity_poly.pdbx_seq_one_letter_code
_entity_poly.pdbx_strand_id
1 'polypeptide(L)' 'MTRKELYENKLQMDYFSDNYIRFEEDFQKCSAMNVPLTFLIDDILRTMAMNQKNYFVLNKENAKDGGILTPKS' A
#
# COMPACT_ATOMS: atom_id res chain seq x y z
N MET A 1 -6.68 13.48 -20.23
CA MET A 1 -6.61 12.52 -19.11
C MET A 1 -6.98 13.24 -17.83
N THR A 2 -8.16 12.94 -17.30
CA THR A 2 -8.57 13.41 -15.99
C THR A 2 -7.87 12.59 -14.90
N ARG A 3 -7.70 13.17 -13.70
CA ARG A 3 -7.14 12.45 -12.54
C ARG A 3 -7.83 11.10 -12.32
N LYS A 4 -9.15 11.05 -12.55
CA LYS A 4 -9.98 9.84 -12.42
C LYS A 4 -9.57 8.73 -13.40
N GLU A 5 -9.29 9.06 -14.67
CA GLU A 5 -8.84 8.10 -15.69
C GLU A 5 -7.44 7.54 -15.42
N LEU A 6 -6.58 8.29 -14.72
CA LEU A 6 -5.26 7.82 -14.32
C LEU A 6 -5.34 6.77 -13.20
N TYR A 7 -6.36 6.85 -12.34
CA TYR A 7 -6.57 5.96 -11.20
C TYR A 7 -7.35 4.69 -11.57
N GLU A 8 -8.39 4.81 -12.42
CA GLU A 8 -9.27 3.68 -12.79
C GLU A 8 -8.54 2.54 -13.51
N ASN A 9 -7.40 2.81 -14.17
CA ASN A 9 -6.65 1.80 -14.93
C ASN A 9 -5.25 1.46 -14.39
N LYS A 10 -4.70 2.21 -13.42
CA LYS A 10 -3.31 1.98 -12.93
C LYS A 10 -3.21 1.42 -11.52
N LEU A 11 -4.29 1.44 -10.75
CA LEU A 11 -4.31 0.97 -9.36
C LEU A 11 -4.83 -0.46 -9.20
N GLN A 12 -5.09 -1.17 -10.30
CA GLN A 12 -5.44 -2.59 -10.24
C GLN A 12 -4.20 -3.37 -9.83
N MET A 13 -4.08 -3.65 -8.53
CA MET A 13 -3.11 -4.60 -8.00
C MET A 13 -3.60 -6.01 -8.31
N ASP A 14 -2.74 -6.80 -8.94
CA ASP A 14 -2.95 -8.23 -9.03
C ASP A 14 -2.69 -8.84 -7.65
N TYR A 15 -3.76 -9.19 -6.94
CA TYR A 15 -3.72 -9.83 -5.62
C TYR A 15 -2.98 -11.17 -5.63
N PHE A 16 -2.84 -11.80 -6.80
CA PHE A 16 -2.11 -13.05 -6.98
C PHE A 16 -0.66 -12.85 -7.41
N SER A 17 -0.21 -11.61 -7.60
CA SER A 17 1.18 -11.33 -7.93
C SER A 17 2.10 -11.51 -6.73
N ASP A 18 3.32 -11.98 -6.99
CA ASP A 18 4.39 -12.09 -5.97
C ASP A 18 4.68 -10.73 -5.29
N ASN A 19 4.49 -9.64 -6.03
CA ASN A 19 4.67 -8.28 -5.52
C ASN A 19 3.63 -7.94 -4.44
N TYR A 20 2.35 -8.27 -4.68
CA TYR A 20 1.30 -8.08 -3.67
C TYR A 20 1.56 -8.97 -2.45
N ILE A 21 1.88 -10.26 -2.66
CA ILE A 21 2.13 -11.20 -1.55
C ILE A 21 3.27 -10.69 -0.65
N ARG A 22 4.38 -10.26 -1.24
CA ARG A 22 5.51 -9.68 -0.47
C ARG A 22 5.12 -8.41 0.26
N PHE A 23 4.36 -7.53 -0.39
CA PHE A 23 3.88 -6.30 0.22
C PHE A 23 2.92 -6.57 1.38
N GLU A 24 2.06 -7.58 1.26
CA GLU A 24 1.18 -8.03 2.34
C GLU A 24 1.96 -8.64 3.50
N GLU A 25 2.96 -9.49 3.23
CA GLU A 25 3.84 -10.00 4.28
C GLU A 25 4.57 -8.89 5.03
N ASP A 26 5.14 -7.92 4.29
CA ASP A 26 5.83 -6.77 4.87
C ASP A 26 4.86 -5.91 5.68
N PHE A 27 3.64 -5.71 5.19
CA PHE A 27 2.58 -5.03 5.93
C PHE A 27 2.27 -5.77 7.24
N GLN A 28 2.07 -7.09 7.23
CA GLN A 28 1.75 -7.86 8.44
C GLN A 28 2.90 -7.86 9.46
N LYS A 29 4.16 -7.87 8.99
CA LYS A 29 5.36 -7.79 9.84
C LYS A 29 5.51 -6.40 10.46
N CYS A 30 5.31 -5.33 9.69
CA CYS A 30 5.52 -3.96 10.14
C CYS A 30 4.30 -3.33 10.81
N SER A 31 3.09 -3.79 10.51
CA SER A 31 1.83 -3.23 11.00
C SER A 31 1.44 -3.81 12.36
N ALA A 32 1.07 -2.93 13.28
CA ALA A 32 0.42 -3.26 14.54
C ALA A 32 -1.11 -3.33 14.41
N MET A 33 -1.66 -3.04 13.23
CA MET A 33 -3.10 -3.04 13.00
C MET A 33 -3.64 -4.46 12.90
N ASN A 34 -4.79 -4.70 13.54
CA ASN A 34 -5.55 -5.94 13.43
C ASN A 34 -6.54 -5.89 12.24
N VAL A 35 -6.13 -5.26 11.14
CA VAL A 35 -6.97 -5.08 9.94
C VAL A 35 -6.23 -5.65 8.74
N PRO A 36 -6.87 -6.51 7.92
CA PRO A 36 -6.27 -7.02 6.70
C PRO A 36 -5.88 -5.90 5.73
N LEU A 37 -4.71 -6.05 5.07
CA LEU A 37 -4.22 -5.07 4.10
C LEU A 37 -5.21 -4.82 2.96
N THR A 38 -5.97 -5.84 2.56
CA THR A 38 -7.01 -5.74 1.52
C THR A 38 -8.01 -4.61 1.74
N PHE A 39 -8.31 -4.24 2.98
CA PHE A 39 -9.21 -3.12 3.28
C PHE A 39 -8.54 -1.74 3.18
N LEU A 40 -7.21 -1.71 3.24
CA LEU A 40 -6.42 -0.48 3.31
C LEU A 40 -5.65 -0.21 2.02
N ILE A 41 -5.54 -1.20 1.12
CA ILE A 41 -4.67 -1.09 -0.04
C ILE A 41 -5.13 0.01 -1.00
N ASP A 42 -6.43 0.20 -1.18
CA ASP A 42 -6.98 1.28 -2.01
C ASP A 42 -6.59 2.66 -1.47
N ASP A 43 -6.70 2.86 -0.15
CA ASP A 43 -6.32 4.11 0.51
C ASP A 43 -4.81 4.35 0.49
N ILE A 44 -4.02 3.29 0.68
CA ILE A 44 -2.55 3.33 0.61
C ILE A 44 -2.10 3.72 -0.80
N LEU A 45 -2.60 3.02 -1.82
CA LEU A 45 -2.28 3.30 -3.22
C LEU A 45 -2.75 4.70 -3.63
N ARG A 46 -3.96 5.11 -3.20
CA ARG A 46 -4.48 6.47 -3.43
C ARG A 46 -3.58 7.52 -2.80
N THR A 47 -3.14 7.30 -1.57
CA THR A 47 -2.25 8.22 -0.84
C THR A 47 -0.88 8.32 -1.51
N MET A 48 -0.29 7.19 -1.90
CA MET A 48 0.97 7.14 -2.66
C MET A 48 0.88 7.91 -3.97
N ALA A 49 -0.20 7.71 -4.72
CA ALA A 49 -0.39 8.37 -5.99
C ALA A 49 -0.70 9.88 -5.83
N MET A 50 -1.43 10.29 -4.79
CA MET A 50 -1.66 11.71 -4.46
C MET A 50 -0.36 12.41 -4.07
N ASN A 51 0.50 11.74 -3.32
CA ASN A 51 1.78 12.27 -2.88
C ASN A 51 2.91 12.09 -3.92
N GLN A 52 2.62 11.44 -5.06
CA GLN A 52 3.60 11.06 -6.07
C GLN A 52 4.80 10.30 -5.50
N LYS A 53 4.56 9.45 -4.49
CA LYS A 53 5.56 8.62 -3.83
C LYS A 53 5.24 7.15 -4.08
N ASN A 54 6.28 6.35 -4.28
CA ASN A 54 6.18 4.89 -4.40
C ASN A 54 6.35 4.18 -3.04
N TYR A 55 6.08 4.89 -1.94
CA TYR A 55 6.19 4.34 -0.60
C TYR A 55 5.13 4.94 0.31
N PHE A 56 4.72 4.15 1.28
CA PHE A 56 3.79 4.53 2.33
C PHE A 56 4.46 4.32 3.69
N VAL A 57 4.29 5.27 4.60
CA VAL A 57 4.89 5.20 5.93
C VAL A 57 3.77 4.94 6.92
N LEU A 58 3.92 3.88 7.72
CA LEU A 58 3.02 3.63 8.84
C LEU A 58 3.28 4.70 9.92
N ASN A 59 2.20 5.23 10.50
CA ASN A 59 2.35 6.11 11.67
C ASN A 59 2.96 5.30 12.84
N LYS A 60 3.58 6.01 13.79
CA LYS A 60 4.29 5.38 14.91
C LYS A 60 3.40 4.44 15.74
N GLU A 61 2.10 4.73 15.81
CA GLU A 61 1.13 3.95 16.57
C GLU A 61 0.71 2.67 15.84
N ASN A 62 0.68 2.67 14.51
CA ASN A 62 0.34 1.50 13.71
C ASN A 62 1.57 0.74 13.21
N ALA A 63 2.79 1.19 13.55
CA ALA A 63 4.03 0.52 13.19
C ALA A 63 4.57 -0.24 14.41
N LYS A 64 4.83 -1.55 14.25
CA LYS A 64 5.52 -2.35 15.27
C LYS A 64 6.97 -1.90 15.48
N ASP A 65 7.62 -1.35 14.44
CA ASP A 65 9.05 -0.98 14.48
C ASP A 65 9.44 0.16 13.50
N GLY A 66 8.55 1.15 13.28
CA GLY A 66 8.85 2.28 12.38
C GLY A 66 8.96 1.90 10.88
N GLY A 67 8.25 0.86 10.46
CA GLY A 67 8.36 0.28 9.12
C GLY A 67 7.89 1.20 7.98
N ILE A 68 8.73 1.34 6.96
CA ILE A 68 8.40 1.95 5.66
C ILE A 68 7.94 0.84 4.72
N LEU A 69 6.78 1.01 4.09
CA LEU A 69 6.24 0.08 3.12
C LEU A 69 6.51 0.57 1.70
N THR A 70 7.11 -0.28 0.86
CA THR A 70 7.36 0.03 -0.55
C THR A 70 6.75 -1.06 -1.43
N PRO A 71 5.76 -0.76 -2.30
CA PRO A 71 5.36 -1.69 -3.34
C PRO A 71 6.53 -1.81 -4.32
N LYS A 72 7.17 -2.99 -4.37
CA LYS A 72 8.16 -3.25 -5.41
C LYS A 72 7.42 -3.58 -6.71
N SER A 73 7.82 -2.88 -7.76
CA SER A 73 7.40 -3.05 -9.16
C SER A 73 7.86 -4.37 -9.74
#